data_AF-B0TR61-F1
#
_entry.id   AF-B0TR61-F1
#
_cell.length_a   1.000
_cell.length_b   1.000
_cell.length_c   1.000
_cell.angle_alpha   90.00
_cell.angle_beta   90.00
_cell.angle_gamma   90.00
#
_symmetry.space_group_name_H-M   'P 1'
#
loop_
_entity.id
_entity.type
_entity.pdbx_description
1 polymer ?
#
loop_
_entity_poly.entity_id
_entity_poly.type
_entity_poly.pdbx_seq_one_letter_code
_entity_poly.pdbx_strand_id
1 'polypeptide(L)'
;MDMEQSIMKKQLAVIALVSLSVVGCSSSNYEKEQTSAPYIGEGNKGYESLYHYGYYRGCKNAYVIKLQKTELYDSVKKDTALDGLDRFDSGWEAGQKACEDGVPRSMYNLQANK
;
A
#
# COMPACT_ATOMS: atom_id res chain seq x y z
N MET A 1 54.16 -31.74 -26.49
CA MET A 1 52.70 -31.51 -26.44
C MET A 1 52.26 -31.73 -24.99
N ASP A 2 51.22 -31.07 -24.51
CA ASP A 2 50.65 -31.17 -23.14
C ASP A 2 51.00 -30.09 -22.09
N MET A 3 51.51 -28.91 -22.48
CA MET A 3 51.58 -27.78 -21.53
C MET A 3 51.01 -26.44 -22.05
N GLU A 4 50.84 -26.27 -23.36
CA GLU A 4 50.45 -24.96 -23.94
C GLU A 4 48.92 -24.79 -24.13
N GLN A 5 48.15 -25.89 -24.13
CA GLN A 5 46.71 -25.84 -24.43
C GLN A 5 45.80 -25.49 -23.24
N SER A 6 46.36 -25.40 -22.02
CA SER A 6 45.61 -25.14 -20.77
C SER A 6 45.38 -23.65 -20.50
N ILE A 7 46.20 -22.76 -21.06
CA ILE A 7 46.24 -21.35 -20.64
C ILE A 7 45.21 -20.49 -21.41
N MET A 8 45.01 -20.73 -22.71
CA MET A 8 44.06 -19.92 -23.52
C MET A 8 42.58 -20.22 -23.25
N LYS A 9 42.21 -21.40 -22.71
CA LYS A 9 40.81 -21.71 -22.36
C LYS A 9 40.36 -21.07 -21.04
N LYS A 10 41.29 -20.78 -20.13
CA LYS A 10 40.97 -20.17 -18.83
C LYS A 10 40.80 -18.66 -18.91
N GLN A 11 41.52 -18.00 -19.82
CA GLN A 11 41.45 -16.53 -20.01
C GLN A 11 40.17 -16.08 -20.72
N LEU A 12 39.62 -16.91 -21.63
CA LEU A 12 38.36 -16.63 -22.33
C LEU A 12 37.12 -16.80 -21.43
N ALA A 13 37.20 -17.59 -20.36
CA ALA A 13 36.09 -17.75 -19.41
C ALA A 13 35.94 -16.56 -18.45
N VAL A 14 36.99 -15.74 -18.27
CA VAL A 14 36.99 -14.64 -17.29
C VAL A 14 36.40 -13.35 -17.86
N ILE A 15 36.52 -13.12 -19.18
CA ILE A 15 36.13 -11.85 -19.81
C ILE A 15 34.61 -11.79 -20.12
N ALA A 16 33.92 -12.93 -20.20
CA ALA A 16 32.49 -12.98 -20.54
C ALA A 16 31.53 -12.65 -19.37
N LEU A 17 32.02 -12.53 -18.14
CA LEU A 17 31.18 -12.35 -16.95
C LEU A 17 31.10 -10.91 -16.43
N VAL A 18 31.78 -9.95 -17.05
CA VAL A 18 31.96 -8.60 -16.49
C VAL A 18 31.00 -7.55 -17.09
N SER A 19 30.22 -7.89 -18.11
CA SER A 19 29.45 -6.90 -18.89
C SER A 19 27.94 -6.89 -18.65
N LEU A 20 27.39 -7.58 -17.65
CA LEU A 20 25.99 -7.42 -17.28
C LEU A 20 25.80 -6.73 -15.93
N SER A 21 25.03 -5.64 -16.00
CA SER A 21 24.18 -5.06 -14.95
C SER A 21 24.83 -4.17 -13.89
N VAL A 22 25.33 -3.03 -14.33
CA VAL A 22 24.96 -1.76 -13.67
C VAL A 22 23.47 -1.52 -13.91
N VAL A 23 22.62 -1.91 -12.94
CA VAL A 23 21.30 -1.31 -12.75
C VAL A 23 21.12 -1.13 -11.25
N GLY A 24 21.11 0.14 -10.83
CA GLY A 24 21.15 0.51 -9.42
C GLY A 24 19.87 0.15 -8.69
N CYS A 25 20.00 -0.55 -7.58
CA CYS A 25 19.08 -0.34 -6.47
C CYS A 25 19.60 0.88 -5.72
N SER A 26 18.97 2.03 -5.92
CA SER A 26 19.03 3.10 -4.93
C SER A 26 18.48 2.51 -3.64
N SER A 27 19.36 2.13 -2.71
CA SER A 27 18.97 1.82 -1.34
C SER A 27 18.58 3.14 -0.72
N SER A 28 17.35 3.51 -1.00
CA SER A 28 16.67 4.45 -0.16
C SER A 28 16.49 3.77 1.18
N ASN A 29 17.14 4.34 2.20
CA ASN A 29 16.83 4.07 3.59
C ASN A 29 15.38 4.49 3.83
N TYR A 30 14.46 3.61 3.47
CA TYR A 30 13.08 3.63 3.88
C TYR A 30 12.81 2.35 4.68
N GLU A 31 13.63 2.06 5.68
CA GLU A 31 13.08 1.55 6.94
C GLU A 31 12.35 2.71 7.62
N LYS A 32 11.29 3.21 6.94
CA LYS A 32 10.09 3.49 7.69
C LYS A 32 9.71 2.13 8.23
N GLU A 33 9.78 2.00 9.54
CA GLU A 33 8.99 1.07 10.32
C GLU A 33 7.58 1.00 9.69
N GLN A 34 7.43 0.12 8.71
CA GLN A 34 6.15 -0.42 8.35
C GLN A 34 5.89 -1.38 9.49
N THR A 35 5.41 -0.84 10.60
CA THR A 35 4.52 -1.58 11.48
C THR A 35 3.39 -1.99 10.53
N SER A 36 3.55 -3.16 9.91
CA SER A 36 2.50 -3.79 9.14
C SER A 36 1.32 -3.81 10.08
N ALA A 37 0.27 -3.07 9.72
CA ALA A 37 -0.96 -3.06 10.49
C ALA A 37 -1.31 -4.54 10.74
N PRO A 38 -1.55 -4.93 12.01
CA PRO A 38 -1.65 -6.34 12.36
C PRO A 38 -2.66 -7.02 11.44
N TYR A 39 -2.25 -8.11 10.80
CA TYR A 39 -3.10 -8.90 9.92
C TYR A 39 -4.35 -9.35 10.71
N ILE A 40 -5.52 -8.88 10.30
CA ILE A 40 -6.80 -9.27 10.90
C ILE A 40 -7.41 -10.36 10.01
N GLY A 41 -7.30 -11.61 10.45
CA GLY A 41 -7.90 -12.76 9.76
C GLY A 41 -9.44 -12.73 9.78
N GLU A 42 -10.05 -13.35 8.78
CA GLU A 42 -11.50 -13.50 8.68
C GLU A 42 -12.08 -14.24 9.90
N GLY A 43 -13.08 -13.63 10.55
CA GLY A 43 -13.75 -14.18 11.74
C GLY A 43 -13.51 -13.43 13.06
N ASN A 44 -12.72 -12.34 13.07
CA ASN A 44 -12.56 -11.50 14.26
C ASN A 44 -13.79 -10.58 14.47
N LYS A 45 -14.76 -11.03 15.28
CA LYS A 45 -16.03 -10.31 15.54
C LYS A 45 -15.87 -8.93 16.20
N GLY A 46 -14.72 -8.62 16.80
CA GLY A 46 -14.44 -7.32 17.40
C GLY A 46 -14.06 -6.24 16.38
N TYR A 47 -13.64 -6.65 15.18
CA TYR A 47 -13.26 -5.79 14.07
C TYR A 47 -14.10 -6.18 12.87
N GLU A 48 -15.28 -5.59 12.75
CA GLU A 48 -16.07 -5.74 11.52
C GLU A 48 -15.30 -5.13 10.36
N SER A 49 -14.56 -5.98 9.65
CA SER A 49 -13.64 -5.60 8.59
C SER A 49 -14.32 -4.78 7.51
N LEU A 50 -15.61 -5.04 7.24
CA LEU A 50 -16.42 -4.29 6.29
C LEU A 50 -16.66 -2.84 6.73
N TYR A 51 -16.97 -2.60 8.01
CA TYR A 51 -17.13 -1.24 8.52
C TYR A 51 -15.82 -0.45 8.44
N HIS A 52 -14.72 -1.07 8.84
CA HIS A 52 -13.40 -0.43 8.80
C HIS A 52 -12.93 -0.16 7.38
N TYR A 53 -13.15 -1.12 6.47
CA TYR A 53 -12.85 -0.95 5.06
C TYR A 53 -13.70 0.17 4.45
N GLY A 54 -15.01 0.18 4.73
CA GLY A 54 -15.92 1.27 4.35
C GLY A 54 -15.41 2.62 4.86
N TYR A 55 -15.11 2.72 6.16
CA TYR A 55 -14.59 3.94 6.79
C TYR A 55 -13.32 4.45 6.11
N TYR A 56 -12.34 3.57 5.91
CA TYR A 56 -11.09 3.94 5.26
C TYR A 56 -11.32 4.46 3.83
N ARG A 57 -12.14 3.75 3.04
CA ARG A 57 -12.47 4.13 1.66
C ARG A 57 -13.22 5.46 1.61
N GLY A 58 -14.22 5.64 2.47
CA GLY A 58 -15.03 6.87 2.55
C GLY A 58 -14.20 8.08 2.96
N CYS A 59 -13.34 7.94 3.97
CA CYS A 59 -12.45 9.03 4.40
C CYS A 59 -11.46 9.41 3.29
N LYS A 60 -10.85 8.41 2.63
CA LYS A 60 -9.93 8.67 1.51
C LYS A 60 -10.63 9.38 0.35
N ASN A 61 -11.86 8.99 0.05
CA ASN A 61 -12.69 9.67 -0.94
C ASN A 61 -12.92 11.14 -0.58
N ALA A 62 -13.47 11.42 0.62
CA ALA A 62 -13.77 12.77 1.07
C ALA A 62 -12.52 13.68 1.06
N TYR A 63 -11.38 13.15 1.52
CA TYR A 63 -10.10 13.83 1.48
C TYR A 63 -9.69 14.23 0.04
N VAL A 64 -9.75 13.28 -0.90
CA VAL A 64 -9.37 13.50 -2.30
C VAL A 64 -10.29 14.52 -2.98
N ILE A 65 -11.60 14.41 -2.76
CA ILE A 65 -12.58 15.36 -3.29
C ILE A 65 -12.36 16.76 -2.72
N LYS A 66 -12.14 16.87 -1.40
CA LYS A 66 -11.92 18.15 -0.73
C LYS A 66 -10.67 18.87 -1.23
N LEU A 67 -9.60 18.13 -1.50
CA LEU A 67 -8.33 18.68 -2.00
C LEU A 67 -8.27 18.78 -3.53
N GLN A 68 -9.34 18.43 -4.25
CA GLN A 68 -9.40 18.48 -5.71
C GLN A 68 -8.29 17.68 -6.42
N LYS A 69 -7.88 16.55 -5.84
CA LYS A 69 -6.87 15.64 -6.42
C LYS A 69 -7.49 14.78 -7.53
N THR A 70 -7.85 15.43 -8.63
CA THR A 70 -8.63 14.84 -9.75
C THR A 70 -8.00 13.55 -10.32
N GLU A 71 -6.68 13.45 -10.32
CA GLU A 71 -5.91 12.30 -10.76
C GLU A 71 -6.17 11.04 -9.91
N LEU A 72 -6.71 11.21 -8.69
CA LEU A 72 -7.00 10.12 -7.77
C LEU A 72 -8.47 9.73 -7.72
N TYR A 73 -9.37 10.47 -8.40
CA TYR A 73 -10.84 10.31 -8.25
C TYR A 73 -11.32 8.89 -8.53
N ASP A 74 -10.80 8.24 -9.57
CA ASP A 74 -11.19 6.87 -9.91
C ASP A 74 -10.73 5.84 -8.88
N SER A 75 -9.57 6.06 -8.26
CA SER A 75 -8.97 5.14 -7.27
C SER A 75 -9.65 5.15 -5.90
N VAL A 76 -10.53 6.13 -5.66
CA VAL A 76 -11.18 6.36 -4.36
C VAL A 76 -12.69 6.29 -4.43
N LYS A 77 -13.28 5.88 -5.56
CA LYS A 77 -14.72 5.65 -5.66
C LYS A 77 -15.18 4.60 -4.64
N LYS A 78 -16.46 4.69 -4.26
CA LYS A 78 -17.12 3.66 -3.46
C LYS A 78 -17.02 2.32 -4.20
N ASP A 79 -16.76 1.27 -3.45
CA ASP A 79 -16.72 -0.10 -3.98
C ASP A 79 -18.16 -0.62 -4.11
N THR A 80 -18.73 -0.47 -5.31
CA THR A 80 -20.15 -0.78 -5.54
C THR A 80 -20.44 -2.28 -5.46
N ALA A 81 -19.43 -3.14 -5.48
CA ALA A 81 -19.62 -4.57 -5.27
C ALA A 81 -20.05 -4.90 -3.83
N LEU A 82 -19.85 -3.97 -2.90
CA LEU A 82 -20.20 -4.11 -1.49
C LEU A 82 -21.42 -3.27 -1.09
N ASP A 83 -22.06 -2.58 -2.04
CA ASP A 83 -23.25 -1.78 -1.78
C ASP A 83 -24.39 -2.66 -1.23
N GLY A 84 -25.13 -2.14 -0.26
CA GLY A 84 -26.21 -2.85 0.43
C GLY A 84 -25.74 -3.75 1.57
N LEU A 85 -24.43 -3.84 1.81
CA LEU A 85 -23.90 -4.42 3.05
C LEU A 85 -23.90 -3.35 4.14
N ASP A 86 -24.86 -3.41 5.07
CA ASP A 86 -25.08 -2.41 6.11
C ASP A 86 -23.80 -1.92 6.81
N ARG A 87 -22.89 -2.85 7.14
CA ARG A 87 -21.62 -2.51 7.80
C ARG A 87 -20.67 -1.74 6.89
N PHE A 88 -20.57 -2.12 5.61
CA PHE A 88 -19.75 -1.38 4.65
C PHE A 88 -20.34 0.02 4.39
N ASP A 89 -21.65 0.11 4.17
CA ASP A 89 -22.33 1.37 3.87
C ASP A 89 -22.24 2.36 5.04
N SER A 90 -22.53 1.90 6.26
CA SER A 90 -22.37 2.73 7.47
C SER A 90 -20.92 3.14 7.71
N GLY A 91 -19.96 2.25 7.44
CA GLY A 91 -18.53 2.58 7.48
C GLY A 91 -18.18 3.67 6.48
N TRP A 92 -18.59 3.52 5.22
CA TRP A 92 -18.35 4.48 4.15
C TRP A 92 -18.88 5.87 4.51
N GLU A 93 -20.12 5.97 4.99
CA GLU A 93 -20.73 7.22 5.43
C GLU A 93 -19.98 7.86 6.60
N ALA A 94 -19.64 7.06 7.63
CA ALA A 94 -18.88 7.54 8.77
C ALA A 94 -17.50 8.06 8.36
N GLY A 95 -16.82 7.36 7.45
CA GLY A 95 -15.54 7.76 6.88
C GLY A 95 -15.62 9.08 6.10
N GLN A 96 -16.62 9.23 5.23
CA GLN A 96 -16.82 10.47 4.49
C GLN A 96 -16.99 11.67 5.44
N LYS A 97 -17.88 11.54 6.43
CA LYS A 97 -18.13 12.58 7.43
C LYS A 97 -16.89 12.89 8.26
N ALA A 98 -16.12 11.88 8.64
CA ALA A 98 -14.92 12.06 9.45
C ALA A 98 -13.81 12.85 8.75
N CYS A 99 -13.82 12.94 7.41
CA CYS A 99 -12.74 13.55 6.63
C CYS A 99 -13.25 14.62 5.64
N GLU A 100 -14.49 15.10 5.81
CA GLU A 100 -15.14 16.07 4.93
C GLU A 100 -14.46 17.45 4.92
N ASP A 101 -13.73 17.77 5.99
CA ASP A 101 -12.90 18.98 6.10
C ASP A 101 -11.53 18.84 5.43
N GLY A 102 -11.19 17.66 4.91
CA GLY A 102 -9.92 17.38 4.26
C GLY A 102 -8.80 16.98 5.23
N VAL A 103 -9.12 16.71 6.50
CA VAL A 103 -8.17 16.17 7.47
C VAL A 103 -8.46 14.68 7.69
N PRO A 104 -7.53 13.77 7.33
CA PRO A 104 -7.70 12.35 7.59
C PRO A 104 -7.74 12.07 9.10
N ARG A 105 -8.77 11.36 9.57
CA ARG A 105 -8.93 10.98 10.98
C ARG A 105 -8.86 9.48 11.16
N SER A 106 -8.07 9.04 12.13
CA SER A 106 -8.12 7.67 12.61
C SER A 106 -9.47 7.40 13.27
N MET A 107 -10.10 6.29 12.90
CA MET A 107 -11.34 5.82 13.50
C MET A 107 -11.23 5.60 15.03
N TYR A 108 -10.03 5.32 15.51
CA TYR A 108 -9.76 4.98 16.92
C TYR A 108 -9.40 6.18 17.79
N ASN A 109 -9.21 7.37 17.20
CA ASN A 109 -8.83 8.59 17.95
C ASN A 109 -10.03 9.50 18.28
N LEU A 110 -11.26 9.02 18.07
CA LEU A 110 -12.49 9.79 18.36
C LEU A 110 -12.82 9.91 19.86
N GLN A 111 -11.97 9.39 20.77
CA GLN A 111 -12.12 9.51 22.23
C GLN A 111 -11.13 10.48 22.89
N ALA A 112 -10.50 11.40 22.15
CA ALA A 112 -9.55 12.36 22.72
C ALA A 112 -10.11 13.78 22.89
N ASN A 113 -11.40 13.90 23.25
CA ASN A 113 -11.91 15.10 23.93
C ASN A 113 -13.20 14.73 24.67
N LYS A 114 -13.09 14.69 25.99
CA LYS A 114 -14.20 14.64 26.94
C LYS A 114 -14.17 15.92 27.75
#